data_AF-A0A1V5SFG7-F1
#
_entry.id   AF-A0A1V5SFG7-F1
#
_cell.length_a   1.000
_cell.length_b   1.000
_cell.length_c   1.000
_cell.angle_alpha   90.00
_cell.angle_beta   90.00
_cell.angle_gamma   90.00
#
_symmetry.space_group_name_H-M   'P 1'
#
loop_
_entity.id
_entity.type
_entity.pdbx_description
1 polymer ?
#
loop_
_entity_poly.entity_id
_entity_poly.type
_entity_poly.pdbx_seq_one_letter_code
_entity_poly.pdbx_strand_id
1 'polypeptide(L)'
;MKNFFKKIVVSILGFCATYIYNKHRPYIVAVTGSSGKTTTKYMIGELLKGSDKDVAVSKSNLNSQYGLPLVMLGYEKSPVNFWGWIAVVFLAPIRAISMKKCKKIMVLEYASDRPGDLEYLTSIIPPDIAVITNIGVAHIEAFGSKEAIAREKWVLAQKARDKVICAKKVEEISKTLPPIKADLVVAGYSKTAQALNIKSHKGFMEFDLLLFGKLQKSLKLKMLGIHNVDNFLLSILCAWAVSGEGAKLLSKIEKIEPLEGRGQRLVSKNGAVIIDESYNANPASMIAAIGNLSNGSLGRRVIIMGEMKELGNISKKAHQEVALVAKKAADYCVGVGGGFEGLGLDKWYPNVEQLIKDIEEIIKGDDTVLIKGSHSVGLELAVKKIMEN
;
A
#
# COMPACT_ATOMS: atom_id res chain seq x y z
N MET A 1 -19.19 14.69 12.01
CA MET A 1 -19.47 15.66 10.92
C MET A 1 -20.79 15.28 10.25
N LYS A 2 -21.80 16.16 10.25
CA LYS A 2 -23.14 15.86 9.70
C LYS A 2 -23.05 15.48 8.21
N ASN A 3 -23.87 14.51 7.75
CA ASN A 3 -23.83 13.98 6.38
C ASN A 3 -23.96 15.06 5.28
N PHE A 4 -24.71 16.12 5.55
CA PHE A 4 -24.86 17.25 4.63
C PHE A 4 -23.54 17.99 4.39
N PHE A 5 -22.80 18.34 5.44
CA PHE A 5 -21.52 19.03 5.33
C PHE A 5 -20.47 18.17 4.60
N LYS A 6 -20.47 16.85 4.81
CA LYS A 6 -19.62 15.93 4.05
C LYS A 6 -19.84 16.03 2.53
N LYS A 7 -21.10 16.12 2.08
CA LYS A 7 -21.44 16.27 0.66
C LYS A 7 -20.94 17.59 0.08
N ILE A 8 -21.09 18.68 0.85
CA ILE A 8 -20.58 20.00 0.45
C ILE A 8 -19.06 19.96 0.26
N VAL A 9 -18.33 19.41 1.24
CA VAL A 9 -16.87 19.28 1.18
C VAL A 9 -16.45 18.50 -0.06
N VAL A 10 -17.05 17.33 -0.31
CA VAL A 10 -16.73 16.50 -1.50
C VAL A 10 -17.03 17.25 -2.80
N SER A 11 -18.16 17.96 -2.88
CA SER A 11 -18.55 18.71 -4.07
C SER A 11 -17.55 19.83 -4.39
N ILE A 12 -17.22 20.66 -3.40
CA ILE A 12 -16.29 21.79 -3.56
C ILE A 12 -14.89 21.29 -3.91
N LEU A 13 -14.40 20.29 -3.19
CA LEU A 13 -13.09 19.70 -3.45
C LEU A 13 -13.02 19.03 -4.81
N GLY A 14 -14.04 18.26 -5.18
CA GLY A 14 -14.16 17.65 -6.50
C GLY A 14 -14.12 18.70 -7.61
N PHE A 15 -14.91 19.78 -7.48
CA PHE A 15 -14.89 20.89 -8.44
C PHE A 15 -13.49 21.53 -8.56
N CYS A 16 -12.84 21.83 -7.43
CA CYS A 16 -11.50 22.41 -7.43
C CYS A 16 -10.46 21.48 -8.07
N ALA A 17 -10.52 20.18 -7.78
CA ALA A 17 -9.61 19.20 -8.36
C ALA A 17 -9.81 19.07 -9.87
N THR A 18 -11.07 18.98 -10.34
CA THR A 18 -11.41 18.97 -11.76
C THR A 18 -10.94 20.24 -12.47
N TYR A 19 -11.09 21.40 -11.82
CA TYR A 19 -10.59 22.67 -12.36
C TYR A 19 -9.06 22.66 -12.54
N ILE A 20 -8.32 22.24 -11.51
CA ILE A 20 -6.84 22.13 -11.57
C ILE A 20 -6.43 21.13 -12.65
N TYR A 21 -7.09 19.96 -12.69
CA TYR A 21 -6.83 18.93 -13.69
C TYR A 21 -7.01 19.46 -15.11
N ASN A 22 -8.13 20.14 -15.39
CA ASN A 22 -8.42 20.68 -16.72
C ASN A 22 -7.48 21.84 -17.10
N LYS A 23 -7.10 22.68 -16.13
CA LYS A 23 -6.20 23.82 -16.32
C LYS A 23 -4.76 23.39 -16.62
N HIS A 24 -4.25 22.39 -15.91
CA HIS A 24 -2.84 22.00 -15.98
C HIS A 24 -2.56 20.71 -16.75
N ARG A 25 -3.58 19.88 -16.98
CA ARG A 25 -3.49 18.59 -17.69
C ARG A 25 -2.29 17.74 -17.26
N PRO A 26 -2.10 17.48 -15.95
CA PRO A 26 -1.02 16.62 -15.50
C PRO A 26 -1.21 15.19 -16.05
N TYR A 27 -0.10 14.50 -16.32
CA TYR A 27 -0.11 13.10 -16.72
C TYR A 27 -0.28 12.22 -15.47
N ILE A 28 -1.39 11.50 -15.38
CA ILE A 28 -1.81 10.78 -14.18
C ILE A 28 -1.48 9.29 -14.29
N VAL A 29 -0.66 8.81 -13.36
CA VAL A 29 -0.49 7.39 -13.07
C VAL A 29 -1.36 7.05 -11.86
N ALA A 30 -2.42 6.30 -12.05
CA ALA A 30 -3.30 5.88 -10.98
C ALA A 30 -3.05 4.42 -10.57
N VAL A 31 -2.88 4.16 -9.28
CA VAL A 31 -2.62 2.83 -8.73
C VAL A 31 -3.78 2.38 -7.84
N THR A 32 -4.37 1.22 -8.14
CA THR A 32 -5.38 0.57 -7.29
C THR A 32 -5.11 -0.93 -7.09
N GLY A 33 -5.94 -1.56 -6.25
CA GLY A 33 -5.86 -2.96 -5.86
C GLY A 33 -6.37 -3.22 -4.45
N SER A 34 -6.53 -4.50 -4.08
CA SER A 34 -6.89 -4.87 -2.72
C SER A 34 -5.69 -4.76 -1.77
N SER A 35 -4.48 -5.11 -2.23
CA SER A 35 -3.22 -4.89 -1.51
C SER A 35 -2.12 -4.38 -2.44
N GLY A 36 -0.94 -4.01 -1.93
CA GLY A 36 0.21 -3.61 -2.76
C GLY A 36 0.16 -2.21 -3.39
N LYS A 37 -0.97 -1.49 -3.30
CA LYS A 37 -1.16 -0.12 -3.83
C LYS A 37 -0.04 0.86 -3.45
N THR A 38 0.12 1.10 -2.15
CA THR A 38 1.07 2.09 -1.63
C THR A 38 2.51 1.70 -1.95
N THR A 39 2.87 0.42 -1.81
CA THR A 39 4.18 -0.11 -2.19
C THR A 39 4.47 0.11 -3.67
N THR A 40 3.52 -0.23 -4.54
CA THR A 40 3.65 -0.08 -6.01
C THR A 40 3.79 1.39 -6.40
N LYS A 41 2.93 2.26 -5.87
CA LYS A 41 3.02 3.73 -6.06
C LYS A 41 4.38 4.26 -5.61
N TYR A 42 4.83 3.85 -4.43
CA TYR A 42 6.11 4.27 -3.87
C TYR A 42 7.27 3.86 -4.76
N MET A 43 7.34 2.59 -5.16
CA MET A 43 8.35 2.09 -6.09
C MET A 43 8.34 2.82 -7.43
N ILE A 44 7.16 3.11 -8.02
CA ILE A 44 7.05 3.93 -9.23
C ILE A 44 7.67 5.31 -8.98
N GLY A 45 7.35 5.92 -7.84
CA GLY A 45 7.93 7.17 -7.39
C GLY A 45 9.46 7.15 -7.34
N GLU A 46 10.04 6.19 -6.60
CA GLU A 46 11.49 6.06 -6.46
C GLU A 46 12.20 5.80 -7.80
N LEU A 47 11.60 4.99 -8.67
CA LEU A 47 12.15 4.73 -10.01
C LEU A 47 12.17 6.00 -10.86
N LEU A 48 11.12 6.82 -10.76
CA LEU A 48 10.98 8.06 -11.51
C LEU A 48 11.73 9.26 -10.89
N LYS A 49 12.13 9.21 -9.61
CA LYS A 49 12.92 10.27 -8.96
C LYS A 49 14.21 10.56 -9.72
N GLY A 50 14.50 11.83 -9.98
CA GLY A 50 15.71 12.23 -10.72
C GLY A 50 15.68 11.89 -12.21
N SER A 51 14.50 11.56 -12.77
CA SER A 51 14.28 11.79 -14.20
C SER A 51 14.16 13.30 -14.44
N ASP A 52 14.40 13.75 -15.67
CA ASP A 52 14.18 15.16 -16.07
C ASP A 52 12.69 15.57 -16.01
N LYS A 53 11.82 14.66 -15.56
CA LYS A 53 10.39 14.87 -15.46
C LYS A 53 10.02 15.33 -14.05
N ASP A 54 9.14 16.33 -14.00
CA ASP A 54 8.63 16.89 -12.75
C ASP A 54 7.52 15.99 -12.16
N VAL A 55 7.92 15.02 -11.34
CA VAL A 55 7.05 13.97 -10.78
C VAL A 55 6.64 14.28 -9.35
N ALA A 56 5.36 14.11 -9.03
CA ALA A 56 4.86 14.02 -7.66
C ALA A 56 4.24 12.66 -7.37
N VAL A 57 4.33 12.24 -6.12
CA VAL A 57 3.79 10.98 -5.62
C VAL A 57 2.90 11.31 -4.43
N SER A 58 1.65 10.84 -4.43
CA SER A 58 0.75 11.12 -3.31
C SER A 58 1.23 10.43 -2.02
N LYS A 59 1.02 11.08 -0.86
CA LYS A 59 1.22 10.44 0.44
C LYS A 59 0.19 9.34 0.67
N SER A 60 0.51 8.36 1.52
CA SER A 60 -0.17 7.05 1.60
C SER A 60 -1.67 7.12 1.90
N ASN A 61 -2.15 8.08 2.69
CA ASN A 61 -3.54 8.13 3.16
C ASN A 61 -4.47 9.10 2.38
N LEU A 62 -3.98 9.75 1.33
CA LEU A 62 -4.77 10.70 0.53
C LEU A 62 -5.20 10.08 -0.81
N ASN A 63 -6.08 9.08 -0.73
CA ASN A 63 -6.48 8.21 -1.84
C ASN A 63 -8.01 8.06 -2.00
N SER A 64 -8.80 8.80 -1.22
CA SER A 64 -10.27 8.76 -1.19
C SER A 64 -10.91 10.01 -1.81
N GLN A 65 -12.25 10.08 -1.80
CA GLN A 65 -13.04 11.22 -2.29
C GLN A 65 -12.70 12.58 -1.64
N TYR A 66 -12.00 12.56 -0.50
CA TYR A 66 -11.48 13.76 0.16
C TYR A 66 -9.99 13.95 -0.14
N GLY A 67 -9.22 12.88 -0.01
CA GLY A 67 -7.77 12.95 -0.04
C GLY A 67 -7.21 13.26 -1.43
N LEU A 68 -7.76 12.65 -2.47
CA LEU A 68 -7.25 12.83 -3.82
C LEU A 68 -7.42 14.28 -4.33
N PRO A 69 -8.58 14.94 -4.13
CA PRO A 69 -8.69 16.38 -4.36
C PRO A 69 -7.70 17.24 -3.56
N LEU A 70 -7.45 16.88 -2.30
CA LEU A 70 -6.48 17.61 -1.46
C LEU A 70 -5.06 17.51 -2.03
N VAL A 71 -4.67 16.35 -2.58
CA VAL A 71 -3.38 16.20 -3.28
C VAL A 71 -3.29 17.13 -4.49
N MET A 72 -4.36 17.25 -5.29
CA MET A 72 -4.41 18.20 -6.42
C MET A 72 -4.27 19.66 -5.95
N LEU A 73 -4.78 19.98 -4.77
CA LEU A 73 -4.65 21.29 -4.13
C LEU A 73 -3.29 21.52 -3.43
N GLY A 74 -2.38 20.56 -3.48
CA GLY A 74 -1.03 20.64 -2.90
C GLY A 74 -0.98 20.35 -1.39
N TYR A 75 -2.02 19.76 -0.81
CA TYR A 75 -2.01 19.34 0.59
C TYR A 75 -1.25 18.03 0.75
N GLU A 76 -0.48 17.94 1.83
CA GLU A 76 0.23 16.71 2.20
C GLU A 76 -0.55 15.84 3.19
N LYS A 77 -1.48 16.42 3.94
CA LYS A 77 -2.27 15.75 4.97
C LYS A 77 -3.71 16.28 4.96
N SER A 78 -4.64 15.42 5.40
CA SER A 78 -6.03 15.83 5.65
C SER A 78 -6.15 16.60 6.96
N PRO A 79 -7.07 17.58 7.06
CA PRO A 79 -7.41 18.20 8.34
C PRO A 79 -7.95 17.17 9.35
N VAL A 80 -7.51 17.30 10.60
CA VAL A 80 -7.90 16.37 11.70
C VAL A 80 -9.17 16.78 12.41
N ASN A 81 -9.53 18.07 12.37
CA ASN A 81 -10.66 18.62 13.12
C ASN A 81 -11.65 19.37 12.23
N PHE A 82 -12.83 19.64 12.77
CA PHE A 82 -13.94 20.28 12.06
C PHE A 82 -13.57 21.67 11.51
N TRP A 83 -12.88 22.50 12.29
CA TRP A 83 -12.47 23.84 11.88
C TRP A 83 -11.45 23.83 10.73
N GLY A 84 -10.54 22.86 10.72
CA GLY A 84 -9.63 22.64 9.60
C GLY A 84 -10.36 22.29 8.31
N TRP A 85 -11.44 21.50 8.38
CA TRP A 85 -12.30 21.23 7.23
C TRP A 85 -13.06 22.46 6.75
N ILE A 86 -13.54 23.30 7.66
CA ILE A 86 -14.14 24.60 7.29
C ILE A 86 -13.12 25.46 6.55
N ALA A 87 -11.90 25.60 7.08
CA ALA A 87 -10.85 26.37 6.43
C ALA A 87 -10.53 25.84 5.02
N VAL A 88 -10.47 24.52 4.85
CA VAL A 88 -10.27 23.89 3.53
C VAL A 88 -11.38 24.27 2.55
N VAL A 89 -12.64 24.28 2.97
CA VAL A 89 -13.78 24.62 2.10
C VAL A 89 -13.63 26.03 1.50
N PHE A 90 -13.22 27.00 2.32
CA PHE A 90 -13.03 28.39 1.85
C PHE A 90 -11.72 28.60 1.08
N LEU A 91 -10.64 27.93 1.48
CA LEU A 91 -9.32 28.11 0.86
C LEU A 91 -9.13 27.30 -0.42
N ALA A 92 -9.87 26.21 -0.62
CA ALA A 92 -9.71 25.34 -1.78
C ALA A 92 -9.96 26.06 -3.12
N PRO A 93 -11.05 26.83 -3.31
CA PRO A 93 -11.25 27.59 -4.56
C PRO A 93 -10.14 28.61 -4.81
N ILE A 94 -9.71 29.33 -3.78
CA ILE A 94 -8.63 30.33 -3.87
C ILE A 94 -7.33 29.64 -4.28
N ARG A 95 -7.00 28.50 -3.66
CA ARG A 95 -5.83 27.69 -4.03
C ARG A 95 -5.91 27.18 -5.46
N ALA A 96 -7.07 26.66 -5.88
CA ALA A 96 -7.26 26.15 -7.23
C ALA A 96 -7.04 27.22 -8.30
N ILE A 97 -7.58 28.42 -8.10
CA ILE A 97 -7.42 29.56 -9.02
C ILE A 97 -5.98 30.08 -9.00
N SER A 98 -5.40 30.26 -7.82
CA SER A 98 -4.04 30.81 -7.66
C SER A 98 -2.91 29.85 -8.03
N MET A 99 -3.19 28.56 -8.22
CA MET A 99 -2.19 27.56 -8.59
C MET A 99 -1.59 27.86 -9.98
N LYS A 100 -0.35 28.36 -9.97
CA LYS A 100 0.42 28.72 -11.17
C LYS A 100 1.08 27.52 -11.85
N LYS A 101 1.50 26.52 -11.08
CA LYS A 101 2.17 25.31 -11.59
C LYS A 101 1.61 24.07 -10.92
N CYS A 102 1.40 23.03 -11.72
CA CYS A 102 1.15 21.67 -11.26
C CYS A 102 2.30 20.78 -11.74
N LYS A 103 2.48 19.64 -11.07
CA LYS A 103 3.50 18.66 -11.42
C LYS A 103 3.13 18.01 -12.76
N LYS A 104 4.11 17.84 -13.65
CA LYS A 104 3.84 17.29 -15.00
C LYS A 104 3.33 15.85 -14.93
N ILE A 105 3.83 15.07 -13.98
CA ILE A 105 3.38 13.69 -13.74
C ILE A 105 2.99 13.54 -12.28
N MET A 106 1.86 12.89 -12.04
CA MET A 106 1.38 12.58 -10.70
C MET A 106 1.11 11.09 -10.57
N VAL A 107 1.81 10.44 -9.64
CA VAL A 107 1.60 9.04 -9.26
C VAL A 107 0.69 9.02 -8.03
N LEU A 108 -0.54 8.60 -8.26
CA LEU A 108 -1.65 8.73 -7.33
C LEU A 108 -2.20 7.36 -6.95
N GLU A 109 -2.54 7.19 -5.68
CA GLU A 109 -3.24 6.00 -5.21
C GLU A 109 -4.74 6.24 -5.22
N TYR A 110 -5.50 5.29 -5.76
CA TYR A 110 -6.96 5.32 -5.83
C TYR A 110 -7.51 4.18 -4.96
N ALA A 111 -8.12 4.54 -3.84
CA ALA A 111 -8.78 3.60 -2.94
C ALA A 111 -10.29 3.60 -3.15
N SER A 112 -10.91 2.47 -2.81
CA SER A 112 -12.34 2.23 -2.96
C SER A 112 -12.79 1.44 -1.74
N ASP A 113 -13.63 2.05 -0.92
CA ASP A 113 -14.17 1.43 0.29
C ASP A 113 -15.59 0.91 0.02
N ARG A 114 -16.28 1.47 -0.98
CA ARG A 114 -17.64 1.11 -1.38
C ARG A 114 -17.83 1.20 -2.90
N PRO A 115 -18.91 0.60 -3.44
CA PRO A 115 -19.25 0.74 -4.85
C PRO A 115 -19.38 2.19 -5.30
N GLY A 116 -18.80 2.51 -6.46
CA GLY A 116 -18.87 3.82 -7.11
C GLY A 116 -17.78 4.83 -6.70
N ASP A 117 -16.92 4.48 -5.74
CA ASP A 117 -15.83 5.37 -5.32
C ASP A 117 -14.86 5.62 -6.49
N LEU A 118 -14.45 4.58 -7.24
CA LEU A 118 -13.54 4.76 -8.38
C LEU A 118 -14.21 5.46 -9.56
N GLU A 119 -15.52 5.32 -9.74
CA GLU A 119 -16.24 6.09 -10.76
C GLU A 119 -16.16 7.60 -10.44
N TYR A 120 -16.39 7.98 -9.19
CA TYR A 120 -16.23 9.36 -8.75
C TYR A 120 -14.78 9.86 -8.86
N LEU A 121 -13.80 9.10 -8.35
CA LEU A 121 -12.40 9.54 -8.36
C LEU A 121 -11.87 9.72 -9.78
N THR A 122 -12.23 8.82 -10.70
CA THR A 122 -11.84 8.93 -12.11
C THR A 122 -12.62 9.99 -12.88
N SER A 123 -13.82 10.38 -12.45
CA SER A 123 -14.54 11.49 -13.07
C SER A 123 -13.91 12.85 -12.78
N ILE A 124 -13.29 13.02 -11.60
CA ILE A 124 -12.61 14.26 -11.23
C ILE A 124 -11.16 14.33 -11.71
N ILE A 125 -10.44 13.20 -11.66
CA ILE A 125 -9.02 13.10 -12.02
C ILE A 125 -8.87 11.81 -12.85
N PRO A 126 -9.14 11.87 -14.16
CA PRO A 126 -9.05 10.69 -15.02
C PRO A 126 -7.59 10.27 -15.25
N PRO A 127 -7.29 8.95 -15.22
CA PRO A 127 -5.94 8.44 -15.37
C PRO A 127 -5.47 8.39 -16.83
N ASP A 128 -4.17 8.60 -17.05
CA ASP A 128 -3.52 8.28 -18.33
C ASP A 128 -3.02 6.84 -18.30
N ILE A 129 -2.35 6.44 -17.21
CA ILE A 129 -2.00 5.03 -16.93
C ILE A 129 -2.77 4.55 -15.70
N ALA A 130 -3.42 3.39 -15.81
CA ALA A 130 -3.98 2.67 -14.67
C ALA A 130 -3.11 1.46 -14.31
N VAL A 131 -2.75 1.34 -13.04
CA VAL A 131 -2.00 0.20 -12.48
C VAL A 131 -2.92 -0.55 -11.53
N ILE A 132 -3.24 -1.81 -11.82
CA ILE A 132 -4.07 -2.68 -10.97
C ILE A 132 -3.21 -3.80 -10.39
N THR A 133 -2.90 -3.70 -9.11
CA THR A 133 -1.97 -4.59 -8.41
C THR A 133 -2.54 -5.99 -8.17
N ASN A 134 -3.77 -6.09 -7.65
CA ASN A 134 -4.51 -7.34 -7.48
C ASN A 134 -6.00 -7.11 -7.20
N ILE A 135 -6.77 -8.20 -7.31
CA ILE A 135 -8.18 -8.29 -6.91
C ILE A 135 -8.28 -9.36 -5.82
N GLY A 136 -8.42 -8.93 -4.56
CA GLY A 136 -8.57 -9.76 -3.37
C GLY A 136 -9.93 -9.54 -2.69
N VAL A 137 -9.98 -9.85 -1.39
CA VAL A 137 -11.21 -9.78 -0.56
C VAL A 137 -11.23 -8.60 0.43
N ALA A 138 -10.35 -7.62 0.25
CA ALA A 138 -10.37 -6.40 1.07
C ALA A 138 -11.71 -5.66 0.91
N HIS A 139 -12.28 -5.18 2.02
CA HIS A 139 -13.60 -4.53 2.09
C HIS A 139 -14.78 -5.39 1.58
N ILE A 140 -14.68 -6.73 1.60
CA ILE A 140 -15.72 -7.61 1.06
C ILE A 140 -17.11 -7.37 1.68
N GLU A 141 -17.18 -6.93 2.95
CA GLU A 141 -18.44 -6.55 3.60
C GLU A 141 -19.18 -5.44 2.84
N ALA A 142 -18.46 -4.43 2.34
CA ALA A 142 -19.05 -3.31 1.62
C ALA A 142 -19.39 -3.64 0.16
N PHE A 143 -18.67 -4.58 -0.45
CA PHE A 143 -18.83 -4.95 -1.86
C PHE A 143 -19.71 -6.18 -2.09
N GLY A 144 -19.89 -7.03 -1.08
CA GLY A 144 -20.69 -8.26 -1.15
C GLY A 144 -20.00 -9.45 -1.84
N SER A 145 -19.22 -9.23 -2.91
CA SER A 145 -18.52 -10.31 -3.60
C SER A 145 -17.19 -9.89 -4.22
N LYS A 146 -16.34 -10.87 -4.56
CA LYS A 146 -15.07 -10.64 -5.26
C LYS A 146 -15.27 -10.09 -6.67
N GLU A 147 -16.36 -10.47 -7.35
CA GLU A 147 -16.75 -9.97 -8.67
C GLU A 147 -17.16 -8.50 -8.61
N ALA A 148 -17.82 -8.08 -7.53
CA ALA A 148 -18.12 -6.68 -7.29
C ALA A 148 -16.84 -5.86 -7.04
N ILE A 149 -15.90 -6.39 -6.25
CA ILE A 149 -14.58 -5.77 -6.06
C ILE A 149 -13.82 -5.67 -7.40
N ALA A 150 -13.87 -6.72 -8.22
CA ALA A 150 -13.26 -6.74 -9.54
C ALA A 150 -13.84 -5.63 -10.44
N ARG A 151 -15.17 -5.53 -10.51
CA ARG A 151 -15.88 -4.49 -11.28
C ARG A 151 -15.52 -3.09 -10.82
N GLU A 152 -15.55 -2.84 -9.51
CA GLU A 152 -15.18 -1.54 -8.93
C GLU A 152 -13.76 -1.16 -9.36
N LYS A 153 -12.78 -2.05 -9.17
CA LYS A 153 -11.37 -1.77 -9.49
C LYS A 153 -11.12 -1.60 -10.98
N TRP A 154 -11.89 -2.31 -11.81
CA TRP A 154 -11.79 -2.24 -13.26
C TRP A 154 -12.34 -0.94 -13.86
N VAL A 155 -13.10 -0.15 -13.10
CA VAL A 155 -13.43 1.23 -13.49
C VAL A 155 -12.15 2.02 -13.79
N LEU A 156 -11.09 1.82 -13.02
CA LEU A 156 -9.82 2.51 -13.26
C LEU A 156 -9.23 2.17 -14.64
N ALA A 157 -9.30 0.90 -15.05
CA ALA A 157 -8.83 0.44 -16.35
C ALA A 157 -9.68 0.99 -17.50
N GLN A 158 -11.01 1.02 -17.33
CA GLN A 158 -11.94 1.57 -18.34
C GLN A 158 -11.72 3.07 -18.60
N LYS A 159 -11.24 3.81 -17.59
CA LYS A 159 -11.03 5.27 -17.66
C LYS A 159 -9.60 5.65 -18.03
N ALA A 160 -8.68 4.68 -18.13
CA ALA A 160 -7.30 4.92 -18.56
C ALA A 160 -7.27 5.33 -20.04
N ARG A 161 -6.45 6.32 -20.36
CA ARG A 161 -6.31 6.84 -21.74
C ARG A 161 -5.24 6.16 -22.57
N ASP A 162 -4.12 5.80 -21.95
CA ASP A 162 -2.94 5.28 -22.64
C ASP A 162 -2.76 3.79 -22.35
N LYS A 163 -2.48 3.42 -21.10
CA LYS A 163 -2.15 2.03 -20.73
C LYS A 163 -2.85 1.55 -19.47
N VAL A 164 -3.15 0.26 -19.45
CA VAL A 164 -3.52 -0.49 -18.25
C VAL A 164 -2.41 -1.49 -17.96
N ILE A 165 -1.83 -1.40 -16.76
CA ILE A 165 -0.77 -2.29 -16.29
C ILE A 165 -1.33 -3.14 -15.16
N CYS A 166 -1.30 -4.47 -15.29
CA CYS A 166 -1.86 -5.35 -14.27
C CYS A 166 -1.07 -6.65 -14.08
N ALA A 167 -1.32 -7.37 -12.98
CA ALA A 167 -0.74 -8.71 -12.76
C ALA A 167 -1.53 -9.78 -13.54
N LYS A 168 -0.91 -10.93 -13.87
CA LYS A 168 -1.57 -12.06 -14.57
C LYS A 168 -2.94 -12.44 -14.01
N LYS A 169 -3.06 -12.55 -12.69
CA LYS A 169 -4.33 -12.89 -12.03
C LYS A 169 -5.43 -11.85 -12.29
N VAL A 170 -5.07 -10.58 -12.48
CA VAL A 170 -6.01 -9.51 -12.84
C VAL A 170 -6.40 -9.63 -14.31
N GLU A 171 -5.46 -9.93 -15.20
CA GLU A 171 -5.75 -10.21 -16.61
C GLU A 171 -6.76 -11.36 -16.76
N GLU A 172 -6.60 -12.47 -16.03
CA GLU A 172 -7.56 -13.59 -16.05
C GLU A 172 -8.97 -13.15 -15.67
N ILE A 173 -9.11 -12.35 -14.60
CA ILE A 173 -10.41 -11.82 -14.16
C ILE A 173 -10.95 -10.81 -15.18
N SER A 174 -10.09 -10.03 -15.83
CA SER A 174 -10.51 -8.99 -16.78
C SER A 174 -11.26 -9.53 -17.99
N LYS A 175 -11.07 -10.81 -18.34
CA LYS A 175 -11.79 -11.49 -19.43
C LYS A 175 -13.32 -11.53 -19.22
N THR A 176 -13.78 -11.40 -17.97
CA THR A 176 -15.22 -11.35 -17.64
C THR A 176 -15.71 -9.93 -17.35
N LEU A 177 -14.88 -8.91 -17.57
CA LEU A 177 -15.18 -7.51 -17.27
C LEU A 177 -15.35 -6.70 -18.57
N PRO A 178 -15.97 -5.51 -18.52
CA PRO A 178 -16.14 -4.66 -19.70
C PRO A 178 -14.81 -4.37 -20.42
N PRO A 179 -14.81 -4.25 -21.76
CA PRO A 179 -13.60 -3.99 -22.52
C PRO A 179 -12.99 -2.63 -22.18
N ILE A 180 -11.69 -2.49 -22.40
CA ILE A 180 -10.93 -1.25 -22.24
C ILE A 180 -10.50 -0.71 -23.60
N LYS A 181 -10.24 0.61 -23.67
CA LYS A 181 -9.72 1.27 -24.88
C LYS A 181 -8.19 1.38 -24.88
N ALA A 182 -7.59 1.49 -23.70
CA ALA A 182 -6.15 1.61 -23.50
C ALA A 182 -5.43 0.27 -23.74
N ASP A 183 -4.12 0.35 -24.01
CA ASP A 183 -3.29 -0.84 -24.23
C ASP A 183 -3.11 -1.61 -22.92
N LEU A 184 -3.36 -2.93 -22.95
CA LEU A 184 -3.14 -3.81 -21.79
C LEU A 184 -1.70 -4.33 -21.77
N VAL A 185 -0.99 -4.08 -20.67
CA VAL A 185 0.36 -4.58 -20.41
C VAL A 185 0.36 -5.39 -19.12
N VAL A 186 0.69 -6.68 -19.21
CA VAL A 186 0.55 -7.60 -18.08
C VAL A 186 1.91 -7.96 -17.49
N ALA A 187 2.11 -7.72 -16.20
CA ALA A 187 3.28 -8.17 -15.45
C ALA A 187 3.28 -9.68 -15.24
N GLY A 188 4.47 -10.27 -15.32
CA GLY A 188 4.78 -11.68 -15.11
C GLY A 188 5.04 -12.48 -16.39
N TYR A 189 4.86 -11.91 -17.58
CA TYR A 189 5.18 -12.59 -18.85
C TYR A 189 6.55 -12.19 -19.37
N SER A 190 7.19 -13.12 -20.07
CA SER A 190 8.52 -12.90 -20.64
C SER A 190 8.57 -11.73 -21.62
N LYS A 191 7.52 -11.55 -22.44
CA LYS A 191 7.41 -10.46 -23.42
C LYS A 191 7.17 -9.07 -22.80
N THR A 192 6.87 -8.99 -21.50
CA THR A 192 6.59 -7.72 -20.81
C THR A 192 7.60 -7.52 -19.69
N ALA A 193 7.35 -8.05 -18.49
CA ALA A 193 8.29 -8.09 -17.37
C ALA A 193 8.07 -9.37 -16.57
N GLN A 194 9.13 -10.12 -16.28
CA GLN A 194 9.06 -11.36 -15.50
C GLN A 194 10.27 -11.46 -14.57
N ALA A 195 10.05 -12.00 -13.38
CA ALA A 195 11.12 -12.39 -12.47
C ALA A 195 11.35 -13.91 -12.60
N LEU A 196 12.62 -14.30 -12.76
CA LEU A 196 13.08 -15.70 -12.81
C LEU A 196 14.00 -15.97 -11.61
N ASN A 197 14.21 -17.24 -11.28
CA ASN A 197 15.15 -17.68 -10.24
C ASN A 197 14.97 -16.95 -8.90
N ILE A 198 13.73 -16.71 -8.49
CA ILE A 198 13.39 -15.94 -7.30
C ILE A 198 13.88 -16.68 -6.05
N LYS A 199 14.74 -16.04 -5.27
CA LYS A 199 15.28 -16.52 -4.01
C LYS A 199 15.00 -15.53 -2.89
N SER A 200 14.72 -16.04 -1.70
CA SER A 200 14.55 -15.23 -0.49
C SER A 200 15.81 -15.31 0.35
N HIS A 201 16.35 -14.15 0.73
CA HIS A 201 17.52 -14.01 1.59
C HIS A 201 17.17 -13.19 2.84
N LYS A 202 18.11 -13.11 3.79
CA LYS A 202 17.95 -12.24 4.97
C LYS A 202 17.89 -10.78 4.51
N GLY A 203 16.69 -10.20 4.57
CA GLY A 203 16.44 -8.78 4.31
C GLY A 203 16.23 -8.39 2.84
N PHE A 204 16.32 -9.31 1.88
CA PHE A 204 16.03 -9.01 0.46
C PHE A 204 15.54 -10.24 -0.33
N MET A 205 14.86 -9.97 -1.44
CA MET A 205 14.57 -10.95 -2.50
C MET A 205 15.59 -10.77 -3.63
N GLU A 206 16.13 -11.88 -4.13
CA GLU A 206 16.98 -11.90 -5.33
C GLU A 206 16.23 -12.55 -6.49
N PHE A 207 16.33 -11.98 -7.69
CA PHE A 207 15.71 -12.54 -8.89
C PHE A 207 16.35 -12.00 -10.17
N ASP A 208 16.31 -12.79 -11.23
CA ASP A 208 16.71 -12.37 -12.57
C ASP A 208 15.54 -11.65 -13.26
N LEU A 209 15.76 -10.40 -13.67
CA LEU A 209 14.74 -9.63 -14.38
C LEU A 209 14.79 -9.89 -15.88
N LEU A 210 13.68 -10.37 -16.44
CA LEU A 210 13.42 -10.39 -17.87
C LEU A 210 12.50 -9.22 -18.21
N LEU A 211 12.92 -8.36 -19.14
CA LEU A 211 12.15 -7.18 -19.55
C LEU A 211 12.08 -7.12 -21.08
N PHE A 212 10.86 -7.10 -21.62
CA PHE A 212 10.56 -7.18 -23.04
C PHE A 212 11.29 -8.32 -23.78
N GLY A 213 11.31 -9.50 -23.17
CA GLY A 213 11.94 -10.71 -23.70
C GLY A 213 13.47 -10.74 -23.57
N LYS A 214 14.09 -9.70 -23.00
CA LYS A 214 15.55 -9.60 -22.85
C LYS A 214 15.95 -9.74 -21.40
N LEU A 215 16.87 -10.67 -21.12
CA LEU A 215 17.45 -10.83 -19.79
C LEU A 215 18.23 -9.57 -19.45
N GLN A 216 17.90 -8.97 -18.31
CA GLN A 216 18.57 -7.77 -17.82
C GLN A 216 19.70 -8.21 -16.88
N LYS A 217 19.53 -8.01 -15.57
CA LYS A 217 20.48 -8.43 -14.53
C LYS A 217 19.73 -9.10 -13.37
N SER A 218 20.48 -9.81 -12.53
CA SER A 218 20.00 -10.17 -11.19
C SER A 218 19.81 -8.89 -10.37
N LEU A 219 18.67 -8.80 -9.68
CA LEU A 219 18.28 -7.68 -8.85
C LEU A 219 18.10 -8.11 -7.40
N LYS A 220 18.46 -7.23 -6.48
CA LYS A 220 18.20 -7.36 -5.04
C LYS A 220 17.16 -6.34 -4.63
N LEU A 221 15.98 -6.81 -4.24
CA LEU A 221 14.90 -5.98 -3.72
C LEU A 221 14.85 -6.11 -2.20
N LYS A 222 15.09 -5.03 -1.46
CA LYS A 222 15.10 -4.99 0.01
C LYS A 222 13.71 -5.16 0.66
N MET A 223 12.71 -5.58 -0.10
CA MET A 223 11.35 -5.86 0.36
C MET A 223 11.08 -7.35 0.21
N LEU A 224 10.81 -8.02 1.33
CA LEU A 224 10.63 -9.47 1.38
C LEU A 224 9.28 -9.91 0.78
N GLY A 225 9.24 -11.15 0.28
CA GLY A 225 8.03 -11.80 -0.21
C GLY A 225 7.80 -11.64 -1.72
N ILE A 226 7.30 -12.70 -2.34
CA ILE A 226 7.05 -12.77 -3.80
C ILE A 226 6.09 -11.67 -4.26
N HIS A 227 5.10 -11.31 -3.44
CA HIS A 227 4.16 -10.23 -3.74
C HIS A 227 4.85 -8.86 -3.92
N ASN A 228 5.99 -8.62 -3.27
CA ASN A 228 6.77 -7.40 -3.47
C ASN A 228 7.58 -7.45 -4.77
N VAL A 229 8.00 -8.63 -5.22
CA VAL A 229 8.55 -8.84 -6.57
C VAL A 229 7.46 -8.54 -7.62
N ASP A 230 6.22 -9.02 -7.41
CA ASP A 230 5.09 -8.71 -8.30
C ASP A 230 4.79 -7.20 -8.35
N ASN A 231 4.75 -6.53 -7.19
CA ASN A 231 4.60 -5.07 -7.11
C ASN A 231 5.72 -4.36 -7.87
N PHE A 232 6.97 -4.84 -7.73
CA PHE A 232 8.10 -4.31 -8.47
C PHE A 232 7.93 -4.46 -9.99
N LEU A 233 7.48 -5.62 -10.48
CA LEU A 233 7.25 -5.83 -11.92
C LEU A 233 6.20 -4.84 -12.49
N LEU A 234 5.15 -4.54 -11.73
CA LEU A 234 4.18 -3.51 -12.10
C LEU A 234 4.82 -2.12 -12.11
N SER A 235 5.63 -1.81 -11.08
CA SER A 235 6.28 -0.51 -10.94
C SER A 235 7.30 -0.25 -12.04
N ILE A 236 8.10 -1.24 -12.44
CA ILE A 236 9.10 -1.06 -13.50
C ILE A 236 8.44 -0.89 -14.88
N LEU A 237 7.36 -1.65 -15.16
CA LEU A 237 6.58 -1.47 -16.39
C LEU A 237 5.97 -0.05 -16.46
N CYS A 238 5.41 0.42 -15.35
CA CYS A 238 4.85 1.76 -15.29
C CYS A 238 5.92 2.85 -15.41
N ALA A 239 7.02 2.73 -14.67
CA ALA A 239 8.11 3.69 -14.75
C ALA A 239 8.74 3.72 -16.16
N TRP A 240 8.83 2.56 -16.82
CA TRP A 240 9.26 2.46 -18.22
C TRP A 240 8.29 3.19 -19.15
N ALA A 241 6.98 2.91 -19.05
CA ALA A 241 5.95 3.55 -19.87
C ALA A 241 5.96 5.08 -19.72
N VAL A 242 6.22 5.57 -18.51
CA VAL A 242 6.29 7.00 -18.22
C VAL A 242 7.60 7.62 -18.72
N SER A 243 8.76 7.00 -18.50
CA SER A 243 10.06 7.64 -18.71
C SER A 243 10.69 7.36 -20.08
N GLY A 244 10.50 6.17 -20.65
CA GLY A 244 11.23 5.68 -21.82
C GLY A 244 12.70 5.32 -21.56
N GLU A 245 13.20 5.47 -20.32
CA GLU A 245 14.64 5.37 -19.99
C GLU A 245 14.97 4.15 -19.14
N GLY A 246 14.73 2.97 -19.69
CA GLY A 246 14.89 1.69 -19.02
C GLY A 246 16.14 1.46 -18.19
N ALA A 247 17.31 1.75 -18.79
CA ALA A 247 18.60 1.45 -18.17
C ALA A 247 18.83 2.24 -16.87
N LYS A 248 18.40 3.51 -16.81
CA LYS A 248 18.55 4.35 -15.60
C LYS A 248 17.62 3.91 -14.46
N LEU A 249 16.52 3.22 -14.77
CA LEU A 249 15.60 2.71 -13.75
C LEU A 249 16.24 1.53 -12.99
N LEU A 250 16.96 0.66 -13.69
CA LEU A 250 17.53 -0.56 -13.12
C LEU A 250 18.65 -0.30 -12.09
N SER A 251 19.35 0.83 -12.18
CA SER A 251 20.36 1.23 -11.19
C SER A 251 19.76 1.76 -9.88
N LYS A 252 18.45 2.05 -9.84
CA LYS A 252 17.79 2.64 -8.66
C LYS A 252 17.15 1.60 -7.75
N ILE A 253 16.84 0.42 -8.28
CA ILE A 253 16.05 -0.61 -7.60
C ILE A 253 16.67 -1.04 -6.27
N GLU A 254 17.97 -1.30 -6.27
CA GLU A 254 18.72 -1.77 -5.09
C GLU A 254 18.82 -0.70 -3.99
N LYS A 255 18.47 0.56 -4.30
CA LYS A 255 18.40 1.68 -3.35
C LYS A 255 17.00 1.92 -2.79
N ILE A 256 15.99 1.21 -3.28
CA ILE A 256 14.62 1.32 -2.76
C ILE A 256 14.57 0.64 -1.39
N GLU A 257 14.29 1.44 -0.36
CA GLU A 257 14.09 0.95 1.01
C GLU A 257 12.61 0.65 1.27
N PRO A 258 12.28 -0.30 2.16
CA PRO A 258 10.91 -0.49 2.62
C PRO A 258 10.35 0.79 3.25
N LEU A 259 9.05 1.02 3.05
CA LEU A 259 8.32 2.06 3.80
C LEU A 259 8.12 1.64 5.27
N GLU A 260 7.98 2.62 6.15
CA GLU A 260 7.53 2.44 7.54
C GLU A 260 6.24 1.59 7.56
N GLY A 261 6.19 0.60 8.46
CA GLY A 261 5.08 -0.34 8.59
C GLY A 261 4.95 -1.39 7.48
N ARG A 262 5.91 -1.50 6.54
CA ARG A 262 5.82 -2.38 5.35
C ARG A 262 7.05 -3.26 5.14
N GLY A 263 7.46 -3.95 6.20
CA GLY A 263 8.56 -4.91 6.19
C GLY A 263 9.93 -4.29 6.44
N GLN A 264 9.97 -3.08 7.01
CA GLN A 264 11.23 -2.43 7.37
C GLN A 264 11.90 -3.21 8.50
N ARG A 265 13.22 -3.42 8.38
CA ARG A 265 14.04 -3.98 9.45
C ARG A 265 14.75 -2.85 10.19
N LEU A 266 14.45 -2.71 11.47
CA LEU A 266 15.03 -1.71 12.35
C LEU A 266 15.83 -2.40 13.44
N VAL A 267 16.85 -1.71 13.96
CA VAL A 267 17.63 -2.18 15.11
C VAL A 267 17.42 -1.16 16.23
N SER A 268 16.82 -1.57 17.34
CA SER A 268 16.63 -0.72 18.53
C SER A 268 17.96 -0.46 19.24
N LYS A 269 18.00 0.48 20.20
CA LYS A 269 19.26 0.82 20.87
C LYS A 269 19.77 -0.32 21.75
N ASN A 270 18.85 -1.10 22.31
CA ASN A 270 19.19 -2.31 23.06
C ASN A 270 19.62 -3.51 22.17
N GLY A 271 19.57 -3.38 20.83
CA GLY A 271 20.06 -4.37 19.87
C GLY A 271 18.99 -5.23 19.19
N ALA A 272 17.73 -5.16 19.65
CA ALA A 272 16.67 -5.99 19.11
C ALA A 272 16.39 -5.66 17.63
N VAL A 273 16.09 -6.69 16.83
CA VAL A 273 15.77 -6.53 15.42
C VAL A 273 14.25 -6.50 15.23
N ILE A 274 13.72 -5.34 14.86
CA ILE A 274 12.28 -5.15 14.64
C ILE A 274 11.96 -5.31 13.15
N ILE A 275 11.02 -6.19 12.83
CA ILE A 275 10.41 -6.33 11.52
C ILE A 275 9.06 -5.59 11.58
N ASP A 276 9.07 -4.35 11.11
CA ASP A 276 7.90 -3.47 11.17
C ASP A 276 6.95 -3.71 9.99
N GLU A 277 5.85 -4.40 10.27
CA GLU A 277 4.74 -4.71 9.38
C GLU A 277 3.41 -4.10 9.90
N SER A 278 3.51 -3.06 10.74
CA SER A 278 2.40 -2.48 11.54
C SER A 278 1.29 -1.78 10.74
N TYR A 279 1.45 -1.59 9.41
CA TYR A 279 0.52 -0.79 8.63
C TYR A 279 -0.78 -1.51 8.24
N ASN A 280 -0.72 -2.79 7.87
CA ASN A 280 -1.93 -3.52 7.43
C ASN A 280 -1.84 -5.01 7.73
N ALA A 281 -2.97 -5.58 8.14
CA ALA A 281 -3.09 -6.99 8.45
C ALA A 281 -4.35 -7.60 7.83
N ASN A 282 -4.15 -8.75 7.21
CA ASN A 282 -5.19 -9.69 6.83
C ASN A 282 -4.64 -11.11 7.06
N PRO A 283 -5.47 -12.16 7.07
CA PRO A 283 -5.03 -13.48 7.51
C PRO A 283 -3.86 -14.02 6.67
N ALA A 284 -3.94 -13.89 5.35
CA ALA A 284 -2.89 -14.33 4.44
C ALA A 284 -1.57 -13.56 4.64
N SER A 285 -1.64 -12.24 4.86
CA SER A 285 -0.44 -11.43 5.08
C SER A 285 0.18 -11.66 6.46
N MET A 286 -0.64 -11.95 7.49
CA MET A 286 -0.16 -12.35 8.81
C MET A 286 0.63 -13.65 8.72
N ILE A 287 0.03 -14.70 8.13
CA ILE A 287 0.67 -16.02 7.99
C ILE A 287 1.97 -15.90 7.18
N ALA A 288 1.98 -15.13 6.09
CA ALA A 288 3.18 -14.91 5.29
C ALA A 288 4.29 -14.18 6.08
N ALA A 289 3.95 -13.14 6.85
CA ALA A 289 4.91 -12.43 7.68
C ALA A 289 5.50 -13.32 8.78
N ILE A 290 4.66 -14.13 9.43
CA ILE A 290 5.09 -15.11 10.43
C ILE A 290 6.02 -16.15 9.81
N GLY A 291 5.69 -16.68 8.63
CA GLY A 291 6.56 -17.63 7.91
C GLY A 291 7.95 -17.05 7.62
N ASN A 292 8.02 -15.75 7.31
CA ASN A 292 9.26 -15.05 7.04
C ASN A 292 10.08 -14.68 8.30
N LEU A 293 9.52 -14.82 9.51
CA LEU A 293 10.21 -14.48 10.76
C LEU A 293 11.48 -15.32 10.96
N SER A 294 11.43 -16.59 10.57
CA SER A 294 12.55 -17.53 10.66
C SER A 294 13.75 -17.13 9.78
N ASN A 295 13.53 -16.32 8.73
CA ASN A 295 14.59 -15.93 7.80
C ASN A 295 15.50 -14.86 8.41
N GLY A 296 16.55 -15.36 9.06
CA GLY A 296 17.63 -14.57 9.61
C GLY A 296 17.31 -13.94 10.97
N SER A 297 16.38 -14.52 11.73
CA SER A 297 16.19 -14.20 13.14
C SER A 297 17.47 -14.49 13.93
N LEU A 298 17.82 -13.56 14.82
CA LEU A 298 18.81 -13.74 15.87
C LEU A 298 18.06 -13.85 17.21
N GLY A 299 18.60 -14.63 18.14
CA GLY A 299 18.04 -14.80 19.48
C GLY A 299 16.57 -15.28 19.50
N ARG A 300 15.83 -14.82 20.50
CA ARG A 300 14.44 -15.21 20.74
C ARG A 300 13.51 -14.51 19.74
N ARG A 301 12.58 -15.27 19.16
CA ARG A 301 11.58 -14.76 18.20
C ARG A 301 10.35 -14.30 18.95
N VAL A 302 9.99 -13.04 18.80
CA VAL A 302 8.81 -12.43 19.40
C VAL A 302 7.85 -11.99 18.30
N ILE A 303 6.56 -12.24 18.46
CA ILE A 303 5.52 -11.73 17.55
C ILE A 303 4.53 -10.88 18.35
N ILE A 304 4.35 -9.63 17.93
CA ILE A 304 3.31 -8.73 18.42
C ILE A 304 2.26 -8.58 17.32
N MET A 305 1.06 -9.09 17.58
CA MET A 305 -0.05 -9.15 16.63
C MET A 305 -1.18 -8.24 17.05
N GLY A 306 -1.53 -7.29 16.19
CA GLY A 306 -2.70 -6.43 16.35
C GLY A 306 -3.89 -6.98 15.60
N GLU A 307 -5.08 -6.76 16.14
CA GLU A 307 -6.35 -7.19 15.56
C GLU A 307 -6.45 -6.87 14.05
N MET A 308 -6.91 -7.85 13.28
CA MET A 308 -7.27 -7.73 11.87
C MET A 308 -8.70 -7.19 11.76
N LYS A 309 -8.87 -6.01 11.16
CA LYS A 309 -10.18 -5.38 10.96
C LYS A 309 -10.79 -5.80 9.61
N GLU A 310 -12.09 -5.51 9.43
CA GLU A 310 -12.84 -5.71 8.18
C GLU A 310 -12.94 -7.18 7.71
N LEU A 311 -12.95 -8.12 8.66
CA LEU A 311 -13.05 -9.56 8.39
C LEU A 311 -14.48 -10.13 8.55
N GLY A 312 -15.41 -9.35 9.09
CA GLY A 312 -16.80 -9.76 9.28
C GLY A 312 -16.94 -11.11 9.97
N ASN A 313 -17.77 -11.96 9.39
CA ASN A 313 -18.12 -13.27 9.96
C ASN A 313 -16.93 -14.23 10.10
N ILE A 314 -15.84 -14.04 9.35
CA ILE A 314 -14.65 -14.90 9.45
C ILE A 314 -13.65 -14.42 10.50
N SER A 315 -13.87 -13.26 11.12
CA SER A 315 -12.92 -12.62 12.04
C SER A 315 -12.42 -13.58 13.13
N LYS A 316 -13.33 -14.24 13.85
CA LYS A 316 -12.97 -15.16 14.95
C LYS A 316 -12.08 -16.31 14.47
N LYS A 317 -12.47 -16.98 13.39
CA LYS A 317 -11.73 -18.12 12.83
C LYS A 317 -10.35 -17.69 12.33
N ALA A 318 -10.28 -16.53 11.67
CA ALA A 318 -9.04 -15.99 11.14
C ALA A 318 -8.02 -15.65 12.24
N HIS A 319 -8.46 -15.00 13.33
CA HIS A 319 -7.56 -14.71 14.46
C HIS A 319 -7.08 -15.98 15.17
N GLN A 320 -7.96 -16.98 15.32
CA GLN A 320 -7.59 -18.30 15.84
C GLN A 320 -6.50 -18.97 14.99
N GLU A 321 -6.67 -18.98 13.68
CA GLU A 321 -5.68 -19.55 12.75
C GLU A 321 -4.33 -18.82 12.85
N VAL A 322 -4.33 -17.50 12.83
CA VAL A 322 -3.10 -16.69 12.96
C VAL A 322 -2.42 -16.93 14.30
N ALA A 323 -3.16 -16.98 15.41
CA ALA A 323 -2.62 -17.27 16.73
C ALA A 323 -1.98 -18.67 16.80
N LEU A 324 -2.59 -19.68 16.17
CA LEU A 324 -2.02 -21.03 16.10
C LEU A 324 -0.71 -21.07 15.30
N VAL A 325 -0.64 -20.35 14.19
CA VAL A 325 0.58 -20.27 13.37
C VAL A 325 1.68 -19.51 14.12
N ALA A 326 1.35 -18.40 14.78
CA ALA A 326 2.30 -17.61 15.56
C ALA A 326 2.97 -18.42 16.68
N LYS A 327 2.17 -19.16 17.46
CA LYS A 327 2.65 -20.00 18.56
C LYS A 327 3.60 -21.12 18.13
N LYS A 328 3.54 -21.54 16.86
CA LYS A 328 4.47 -22.53 16.31
C LYS A 328 5.77 -21.91 15.79
N ALA A 329 5.73 -20.62 15.45
CA ALA A 329 6.81 -19.93 14.75
C ALA A 329 7.68 -19.05 15.67
N ALA A 330 7.17 -18.68 16.84
CA ALA A 330 7.84 -17.78 17.77
C ALA A 330 7.91 -18.36 19.18
N ASP A 331 8.88 -17.84 19.93
CA ASP A 331 9.17 -18.23 21.31
C ASP A 331 8.36 -17.39 22.31
N TYR A 332 7.79 -16.26 21.86
CA TYR A 332 6.89 -15.41 22.64
C TYR A 332 5.89 -14.68 21.73
N CYS A 333 4.59 -14.76 22.04
CA CYS A 333 3.52 -14.17 21.26
C CYS A 333 2.66 -13.21 22.10
N VAL A 334 2.42 -12.02 21.55
CA VAL A 334 1.58 -10.98 22.16
C VAL A 334 0.43 -10.63 21.23
N GLY A 335 -0.80 -10.64 21.76
CA GLY A 335 -1.98 -10.16 21.06
C GLY A 335 -2.41 -8.77 21.52
N VAL A 336 -2.85 -7.91 20.60
CA VAL A 336 -3.38 -6.57 20.88
C VAL A 336 -4.75 -6.40 20.23
N GLY A 337 -5.75 -6.04 21.03
CA GLY A 337 -7.14 -5.87 20.61
C GLY A 337 -8.00 -7.12 20.79
N GLY A 338 -9.31 -6.94 20.68
CA GLY A 338 -10.30 -7.97 21.05
C GLY A 338 -10.23 -9.26 20.22
N GLY A 339 -9.72 -9.18 18.98
CA GLY A 339 -9.61 -10.36 18.11
C GLY A 339 -8.65 -11.44 18.63
N PHE A 340 -7.69 -11.08 19.49
CA PHE A 340 -6.73 -12.03 20.09
C PHE A 340 -7.04 -12.40 21.54
N GLU A 341 -8.13 -11.88 22.12
CA GLU A 341 -8.52 -12.17 23.49
C GLU A 341 -8.84 -13.66 23.68
N GLY A 342 -8.28 -14.27 24.74
CA GLY A 342 -8.56 -15.66 25.09
C GLY A 342 -7.99 -16.71 24.11
N LEU A 343 -7.11 -16.34 23.17
CA LEU A 343 -6.51 -17.29 22.20
C LEU A 343 -5.27 -18.04 22.73
N GLY A 344 -4.98 -17.91 24.03
CA GLY A 344 -3.87 -18.58 24.70
C GLY A 344 -2.51 -18.19 24.14
N LEU A 345 -2.30 -16.89 23.92
CA LEU A 345 -0.97 -16.28 23.66
C LEU A 345 -0.28 -15.99 25.00
N ASP A 346 1.04 -15.76 24.99
CA ASP A 346 1.81 -15.50 26.21
C ASP A 346 1.34 -14.23 26.95
N LYS A 347 1.01 -13.18 26.19
CA LYS A 347 0.31 -12.00 26.72
C LYS A 347 -0.76 -11.48 25.76
N TRP A 348 -1.74 -10.80 26.32
CA TRP A 348 -2.77 -10.08 25.58
C TRP A 348 -3.00 -8.70 26.19
N TYR A 349 -3.23 -7.71 25.33
CA TYR A 349 -3.55 -6.34 25.70
C TYR A 349 -4.81 -5.87 24.97
N PRO A 350 -5.71 -5.12 25.62
CA PRO A 350 -6.89 -4.58 24.96
C PRO A 350 -6.55 -3.47 23.93
N ASN A 351 -5.42 -2.77 24.09
CA ASN A 351 -4.98 -1.70 23.20
C ASN A 351 -3.45 -1.50 23.24
N VAL A 352 -2.93 -0.71 22.31
CA VAL A 352 -1.49 -0.48 22.17
C VAL A 352 -0.92 0.35 23.32
N GLU A 353 -1.71 1.23 23.93
CA GLU A 353 -1.29 2.06 25.06
C GLU A 353 -0.95 1.22 26.29
N GLN A 354 -1.65 0.10 26.52
CA GLN A 354 -1.30 -0.83 27.58
C GLN A 354 -0.09 -1.68 27.22
N LEU A 355 0.02 -2.15 25.97
CA LEU A 355 1.22 -2.87 25.50
C LEU A 355 2.50 -2.04 25.71
N ILE A 356 2.45 -0.75 25.37
CA ILE A 356 3.60 0.16 25.44
C ILE A 356 4.15 0.30 26.86
N LYS A 357 3.30 0.16 27.90
CA LYS A 357 3.74 0.24 29.31
C LYS A 357 4.63 -0.94 29.70
N ASP A 358 4.41 -2.10 29.10
CA ASP A 358 5.08 -3.35 29.45
C ASP A 358 6.14 -3.74 28.40
N ILE A 359 6.34 -2.93 27.36
CA ILE A 359 7.10 -3.34 26.17
C ILE A 359 8.58 -3.64 26.48
N GLU A 360 9.13 -2.97 27.49
CA GLU A 360 10.51 -3.16 27.98
C GLU A 360 10.70 -4.50 28.70
N GLU A 361 9.66 -5.00 29.36
CA GLU A 361 9.68 -6.33 29.98
C GLU A 361 9.52 -7.44 28.93
N ILE A 362 8.82 -7.13 27.84
CA ILE A 362 8.53 -8.08 26.76
C ILE A 362 9.74 -8.26 25.87
N ILE A 363 10.42 -7.18 25.46
CA ILE A 363 11.47 -7.20 24.42
C ILE A 363 12.86 -7.09 25.03
N LYS A 364 13.73 -8.02 24.63
CA LYS A 364 15.14 -8.12 25.01
C LYS A 364 16.04 -7.76 23.84
N GLY A 365 17.28 -7.38 24.15
CA GLY A 365 18.24 -6.82 23.19
C GLY A 365 18.71 -7.77 22.09
N ASP A 366 18.53 -9.08 22.23
CA ASP A 366 18.86 -10.07 21.21
C ASP A 366 17.62 -10.61 20.49
N ASP A 367 16.43 -10.06 20.77
CA ASP A 367 15.20 -10.52 20.15
C ASP A 367 15.11 -10.17 18.66
N THR A 368 14.43 -11.02 17.90
CA THR A 368 13.83 -10.65 16.61
C THR A 368 12.33 -10.51 16.78
N VAL A 369 11.80 -9.29 16.60
CA VAL A 369 10.41 -8.94 16.88
C VAL A 369 9.65 -8.64 15.59
N LEU A 370 8.64 -9.45 15.25
CA LEU A 370 7.68 -9.12 14.20
C LEU A 370 6.50 -8.34 14.79
N ILE A 371 6.23 -7.15 14.28
CA ILE A 371 5.09 -6.33 14.71
C ILE A 371 4.13 -6.17 13.54
N LYS A 372 2.91 -6.69 13.65
CA LYS A 372 1.94 -6.67 12.55
C LYS A 372 0.51 -6.53 13.03
N GLY A 373 -0.26 -5.62 12.44
CA GLY A 373 -1.65 -5.38 12.79
C GLY A 373 -2.35 -4.47 11.78
N SER A 374 -3.65 -4.27 11.94
CA SER A 374 -4.36 -3.24 11.16
C SER A 374 -3.91 -1.86 11.60
N HIS A 375 -3.78 -0.91 10.67
CA HIS A 375 -3.38 0.47 10.98
C HIS A 375 -4.16 1.10 12.15
N SER A 376 -5.46 0.81 12.27
CA SER A 376 -6.31 1.36 13.33
C SER A 376 -5.94 0.88 14.74
N VAL A 377 -5.11 -0.15 14.88
CA VAL A 377 -4.62 -0.65 16.17
C VAL A 377 -3.51 0.23 16.72
N GLY A 378 -2.80 0.98 15.86
CA GLY A 378 -1.76 1.93 16.29
C GLY A 378 -0.43 1.28 16.68
N LEU A 379 -0.10 0.08 16.17
CA LEU A 379 1.12 -0.63 16.54
C LEU A 379 2.42 0.08 16.14
N GLU A 380 2.37 1.06 15.24
CA GLU A 380 3.49 1.96 14.95
C GLU A 380 3.97 2.71 16.20
N LEU A 381 3.10 2.92 17.19
CA LEU A 381 3.46 3.50 18.48
C LEU A 381 4.34 2.55 19.30
N ALA A 382 4.06 1.24 19.26
CA ALA A 382 4.90 0.24 19.89
C ALA A 382 6.28 0.18 19.21
N VAL A 383 6.32 0.21 17.88
CA VAL A 383 7.59 0.30 17.12
C VAL A 383 8.41 1.50 17.59
N LYS A 384 7.81 2.70 17.66
CA LYS A 384 8.50 3.92 18.11
C LYS A 384 9.04 3.80 19.53
N LYS A 385 8.23 3.30 20.47
CA LYS A 385 8.67 3.11 21.86
C LYS A 385 9.86 2.16 21.95
N ILE A 386 9.86 1.08 21.16
CA ILE A 386 10.98 0.12 21.15
C ILE A 386 12.26 0.75 20.58
N MET A 387 12.14 1.65 19.60
CA MET A 387 13.27 2.34 18.99
C MET A 387 13.85 3.46 19.88
N GLU A 388 13.05 4.02 20.79
CA GLU A 388 13.51 5.02 21.76
C GLU A 388 14.36 4.41 22.88
N ASN A 389 14.12 3.13 23.17
CA ASN A 389 14.80 2.32 24.17
C ASN A 389 16.00 1.58 23.57
#